data_AF-A0A830ZWM5-F1
#
_entry.id   AF-A0A830ZWM5-F1
#
_cell.length_a   1.000
_cell.length_b   1.000
_cell.length_c   1.000
_cell.angle_alpha   90.00
_cell.angle_beta   90.00
_cell.angle_gamma   90.00
#
_symmetry.space_group_name_H-M   'P 1'
#
loop_
_entity.id
_entity.type
_entity.pdbx_description
1 polymer ?
#
loop_
_entity_poly.entity_id
_entity_poly.type
_entity_poly.pdbx_seq_one_letter_code
_entity_poly.pdbx_strand_id
1 'polypeptide(L)'
;MATHPTITKLRVLSRNQQLIRLDFEEGFEGVDPAPMHELIQQSLPGIGALVLSDYAKGALASVETMIALARKAGVPVLVDPKGTDFSRYHGATLLTPNLSEFEAVVGKCKSEADIVKRGTALMQQHALSALLVTRSEHGMTLLQPGKEPFHMPTQAQEVFDVTGAGDTVIGVLAAALAAGNTLEESCYLANVAAGVVVGMLGTSTVSPVELENAIRARPESGFGVMNEAQLIAEVNKARQRGEKVVMTNGVFDILHAGHVSYLSNARKLGDRLIVAVNSDASTRRLKGETRPVNPLVNRMMVLGALEAVDWVIGFEEDTPQRVIAEILPDLLVKGGDYKPEDIAGSKEVWQNGGDVRVLNFEDGISTSNIIKTILSGTGQN
;
A
#
# COMPACT_ATOMS: atom_id res chain seq x y z
N MET A 1 19.27 1.95 39.76
CA MET A 1 18.20 1.26 38.99
C MET A 1 17.34 0.36 39.90
N ALA A 2 16.91 0.84 41.08
CA ALA A 2 16.07 0.05 42.01
C ALA A 2 14.75 0.75 42.39
N THR A 3 14.54 2.00 41.96
CA THR A 3 13.39 2.82 42.37
C THR A 3 12.34 3.01 41.27
N HIS A 4 12.62 2.56 40.04
CA HIS A 4 11.71 2.66 38.89
C HIS A 4 11.89 1.41 38.01
N PRO A 5 11.15 0.32 38.26
CA PRO A 5 11.23 -0.90 37.46
C PRO A 5 10.73 -0.64 36.04
N THR A 6 11.24 -1.43 35.08
CA THR A 6 10.76 -1.35 33.69
C THR A 6 9.28 -1.70 33.64
N ILE A 7 8.47 -0.81 33.04
CA ILE A 7 7.05 -1.04 32.83
C ILE A 7 6.87 -2.30 31.99
N THR A 8 6.07 -3.25 32.48
CA THR A 8 5.82 -4.53 31.81
C THR A 8 4.33 -4.77 31.64
N LYS A 9 3.95 -5.32 30.48
CA LYS A 9 2.59 -5.76 30.19
C LYS A 9 2.59 -7.25 29.94
N LEU A 10 1.99 -8.00 30.84
CA LEU A 10 1.85 -9.45 30.73
C LEU A 10 0.48 -9.79 30.15
N ARG A 11 0.45 -10.43 28.98
CA ARG A 11 -0.76 -10.95 28.35
C ARG A 11 -0.79 -12.46 28.47
N VAL A 12 -1.83 -13.00 29.11
CA VAL A 12 -2.07 -14.45 29.21
C VAL A 12 -3.03 -14.85 28.09
N LEU A 13 -2.57 -15.71 27.19
CA LEU A 13 -3.30 -16.17 26.00
C LEU A 13 -3.69 -17.65 26.15
N SER A 14 -4.85 -18.04 25.64
CA SER A 14 -5.26 -19.44 25.47
C SER A 14 -6.02 -19.60 24.16
N ARG A 15 -5.63 -20.59 23.32
CA ARG A 15 -6.25 -20.85 22.01
C ARG A 15 -6.46 -19.57 21.16
N ASN A 16 -5.43 -18.72 21.10
CA ASN A 16 -5.43 -17.43 20.40
C ASN A 16 -6.41 -16.37 20.93
N GLN A 17 -6.99 -16.55 22.11
CA GLN A 17 -7.76 -15.52 22.82
C GLN A 17 -7.00 -14.99 24.02
N GLN A 18 -7.04 -13.67 24.21
CA GLN A 18 -6.47 -13.01 25.39
C GLN A 18 -7.41 -13.21 26.59
N LEU A 19 -6.93 -13.94 27.60
CA LEU A 19 -7.67 -14.22 28.82
C LEU A 19 -7.48 -13.14 29.88
N ILE A 20 -6.22 -12.74 30.11
CA ILE A 20 -5.86 -11.83 31.19
C ILE A 20 -4.80 -10.84 30.68
N ARG A 21 -4.95 -9.58 31.09
CA ARG A 21 -3.93 -8.53 30.94
C ARG A 21 -3.53 -8.05 32.33
N LEU A 22 -2.24 -8.11 32.64
CA LEU A 22 -1.65 -7.55 33.86
C LEU A 22 -0.65 -6.48 33.44
N ASP A 23 -0.91 -5.24 33.85
CA ASP A 23 -0.04 -4.10 33.59
C ASP A 23 0.71 -3.77 34.89
N PHE A 24 2.04 -3.78 34.85
CA PHE A 24 2.91 -3.41 35.96
C PHE A 24 3.54 -2.06 35.63
N GLU A 25 2.93 -0.99 36.14
CA GLU A 25 3.23 0.38 35.76
C GLU A 25 3.53 1.20 37.03
N GLU A 26 4.80 1.48 37.28
CA GLU A 26 5.21 2.54 38.21
C GLU A 26 5.59 3.78 37.38
N GLY A 27 5.00 4.92 37.70
CA GLY A 27 5.27 6.18 37.01
C GLY A 27 6.67 6.72 37.32
N PHE A 28 7.20 7.56 36.43
CA PHE A 28 8.49 8.24 36.63
C PHE A 28 8.38 9.54 37.45
N GLU A 29 7.56 9.54 38.51
CA GLU A 29 7.37 10.74 39.33
C GLU A 29 8.68 11.16 40.03
N GLY A 30 9.02 12.45 39.98
CA GLY A 30 10.22 12.98 40.63
C GLY A 30 11.55 12.66 39.95
N VAL A 31 11.53 12.08 38.73
CA VAL A 31 12.75 11.91 37.92
C VAL A 31 13.12 13.22 37.23
N ASP A 32 14.38 13.64 37.37
CA ASP A 32 14.90 14.82 36.69
C ASP A 32 14.93 14.58 35.16
N PRO A 33 14.25 15.41 34.34
CA PRO A 33 14.27 15.27 32.89
C PRO A 33 15.55 15.76 32.21
N ALA A 34 16.43 16.50 32.90
CA ALA A 34 17.60 17.13 32.31
C ALA A 34 18.54 16.15 31.56
N PRO A 35 18.86 14.95 32.08
CA PRO A 35 19.72 14.00 31.37
C PRO A 35 19.16 13.56 30.01
N MET A 36 17.83 13.47 29.88
CA MET A 36 17.18 13.14 28.63
C MET A 36 17.22 14.32 27.65
N HIS A 37 17.08 15.55 28.12
CA HIS A 37 17.25 16.75 27.29
C HIS A 37 18.67 16.85 26.73
N GLU A 38 19.69 16.59 27.55
CA GLU A 38 21.09 16.56 27.12
C GLU A 38 21.33 15.49 26.05
N LEU A 39 20.80 14.28 26.25
CA LEU A 39 20.93 13.19 25.28
C LEU A 39 20.25 13.52 23.95
N ILE A 40 19.04 14.10 23.99
CA ILE A 40 18.34 14.58 22.79
C ILE A 40 19.20 15.63 22.10
N GLN A 41 19.65 16.66 22.81
CA GLN A 41 20.42 17.75 22.23
C GLN A 41 21.72 17.28 21.57
N GLN A 42 22.42 16.31 22.17
CA GLN A 42 23.63 15.71 21.59
C GLN A 42 23.34 14.86 20.34
N SER A 43 22.15 14.24 20.27
CA SER A 43 21.77 13.33 19.18
C SER A 43 21.17 14.04 17.97
N LEU A 44 20.57 15.23 18.16
CA LEU A 44 19.88 16.00 17.11
C LEU A 44 20.69 16.18 15.81
N PRO A 45 22.02 16.46 15.82
CA PRO A 45 22.79 16.62 14.59
C PRO A 45 22.88 15.37 13.71
N GLY A 46 22.65 14.17 14.27
CA GLY A 46 22.83 12.88 13.60
C GLY A 46 21.54 12.19 13.17
N ILE A 47 20.36 12.79 13.42
CA ILE A 47 19.06 12.16 13.14
C ILE A 47 18.24 13.00 12.15
N GLY A 48 17.47 12.33 11.29
CA GLY A 48 16.58 13.00 10.32
C GLY A 48 15.19 13.33 10.85
N ALA A 49 14.76 12.73 11.97
CA ALA A 49 13.49 12.99 12.62
C ALA A 49 13.54 12.55 14.10
N LEU A 50 12.75 13.20 14.96
CA LEU A 50 12.54 12.83 16.35
C LEU A 50 11.11 12.32 16.55
N VAL A 51 10.96 11.12 17.11
CA VAL A 51 9.65 10.55 17.46
C VAL A 51 9.44 10.63 18.97
N LEU A 52 8.32 11.22 19.38
CA LEU A 52 7.88 11.30 20.78
C LEU A 52 6.58 10.50 20.92
N SER A 53 6.68 9.26 21.39
CA SER A 53 5.51 8.41 21.61
C SER A 53 5.04 8.52 23.06
N ASP A 54 3.93 9.22 23.29
CA ASP A 54 3.39 9.42 24.62
C ASP A 54 2.48 8.26 25.03
N TYR A 55 2.82 7.62 26.13
CA TYR A 55 2.00 6.59 26.77
C TYR A 55 1.39 7.06 28.10
N ALA A 56 1.54 8.35 28.43
CA ALA A 56 1.16 8.97 29.70
C ALA A 56 1.77 8.25 30.92
N LYS A 57 3.05 7.85 30.82
CA LYS A 57 3.79 7.16 31.90
C LYS A 57 4.88 8.00 32.57
N GLY A 58 5.07 9.25 32.13
CA GLY A 58 6.01 10.21 32.73
C GLY A 58 7.29 10.44 31.94
N ALA A 59 7.65 9.57 30.99
CA ALA A 59 8.83 9.76 30.13
C ALA A 59 8.77 11.07 29.33
N LEU A 60 7.59 11.53 28.94
CA LEU A 60 7.38 12.79 28.22
C LEU A 60 6.81 13.89 29.13
N ALA A 61 7.23 13.95 30.39
CA ALA A 61 6.76 14.98 31.33
C ALA A 61 7.12 16.42 30.87
N SER A 62 8.24 16.59 30.17
CA SER A 62 8.76 17.88 29.68
C SER A 62 8.84 17.94 28.14
N VAL A 63 7.82 17.40 27.48
CA VAL A 63 7.75 17.23 26.02
C VAL A 63 7.90 18.55 25.25
N GLU A 64 7.41 19.65 25.81
CA GLU A 64 7.52 21.00 25.26
C GLU A 64 8.99 21.41 25.04
N THR A 65 9.85 21.06 25.99
CA THR A 65 11.28 21.35 25.92
C THR A 65 11.95 20.50 24.85
N MET A 66 11.57 19.22 24.74
CA MET A 66 12.08 18.30 23.71
C MET A 66 11.72 18.80 22.30
N ILE A 67 10.46 19.22 22.11
CA ILE A 67 9.98 19.80 20.85
C ILE A 67 10.76 21.07 20.51
N ALA A 68 10.95 21.97 21.49
CA ALA A 68 11.69 23.21 21.29
C ALA A 68 13.16 22.98 20.89
N LEU A 69 13.84 22.02 21.52
CA LEU A 69 15.22 21.64 21.18
C LEU A 69 15.32 21.15 19.73
N ALA A 70 14.46 20.21 19.32
CA ALA A 70 14.46 19.66 17.98
C ALA A 70 14.12 20.69 16.91
N ARG A 71 13.12 21.55 17.18
CA ARG A 71 12.74 22.65 16.29
C ARG A 71 13.87 23.66 16.11
N LYS A 72 14.61 23.98 17.17
CA LYS A 72 15.79 24.86 17.10
C LYS A 72 16.90 24.24 16.23
N ALA A 73 17.03 22.92 16.23
CA ALA A 73 17.96 22.18 15.38
C ALA A 73 17.45 21.94 13.95
N GLY A 74 16.20 22.32 13.63
CA GLY A 74 15.60 22.06 12.31
C GLY A 74 15.22 20.60 12.08
N VAL A 75 15.18 19.77 13.13
CA VAL A 75 14.79 18.35 13.05
C VAL A 75 13.26 18.23 13.19
N PRO A 76 12.57 17.55 12.26
CA PRO A 76 11.13 17.36 12.35
C PRO A 76 10.75 16.49 13.56
N VAL A 77 9.67 16.89 14.25
CA VAL A 77 9.18 16.20 15.45
C VAL A 77 7.82 15.58 15.19
N LEU A 78 7.75 14.26 15.29
CA LEU A 78 6.52 13.49 15.18
C LEU A 78 6.08 13.08 16.58
N VAL A 79 4.80 13.26 16.88
CA VAL A 79 4.25 12.96 18.19
C VAL A 79 3.06 12.01 18.04
N ASP A 80 3.14 10.87 18.71
CA ASP A 80 1.99 9.99 18.95
C ASP A 80 1.37 10.37 20.31
N PRO A 81 0.22 11.07 20.33
CA PRO A 81 -0.24 11.72 21.55
C PRO A 81 -0.97 10.76 22.49
N LYS A 82 -0.98 11.12 23.77
CA LYS A 82 -1.90 10.57 24.76
C LYS A 82 -2.67 11.64 25.51
N GLY A 83 -3.82 11.23 26.02
CA GLY A 83 -4.68 12.04 26.87
C GLY A 83 -5.53 13.02 26.07
N THR A 84 -6.02 14.06 26.75
CA THR A 84 -6.94 15.06 26.20
C THR A 84 -6.36 16.47 26.15
N ASP A 85 -5.11 16.64 26.59
CA ASP A 85 -4.43 17.93 26.54
C ASP A 85 -3.35 17.89 25.46
N PHE A 86 -3.67 18.42 24.29
CA PHE A 86 -2.72 18.52 23.19
C PHE A 86 -1.93 19.83 23.19
N SER A 87 -2.18 20.73 24.15
CA SER A 87 -1.44 22.00 24.26
C SER A 87 0.05 21.79 24.54
N ARG A 88 0.39 20.72 25.25
CA ARG A 88 1.77 20.30 25.51
C ARG A 88 2.57 19.90 24.26
N TYR A 89 1.90 19.58 23.16
CA TYR A 89 2.57 19.23 21.89
C TYR A 89 2.74 20.44 20.95
N HIS A 90 2.59 21.65 21.48
CA HIS A 90 2.69 22.88 20.70
C HIS A 90 4.00 22.96 19.90
N GLY A 91 3.89 23.29 18.62
CA GLY A 91 5.03 23.51 17.74
C GLY A 91 5.66 22.24 17.15
N ALA A 92 5.09 21.06 17.41
CA ALA A 92 5.52 19.81 16.75
C ALA A 92 5.28 19.86 15.23
N THR A 93 6.06 19.08 14.48
CA THR A 93 5.91 18.99 13.02
C THR A 93 4.65 18.23 12.65
N LEU A 94 4.45 17.05 13.24
CA LEU A 94 3.30 16.20 12.98
C LEU A 94 2.75 15.63 14.29
N LEU A 95 1.44 15.73 14.47
CA LEU A 95 0.71 15.05 15.54
C LEU A 95 -0.15 13.93 14.92
N THR A 96 -0.14 12.73 15.49
CA THR A 96 -0.78 11.54 14.88
C THR A 96 -1.88 10.89 15.74
N PRO A 97 -2.91 11.63 16.23
CA PRO A 97 -3.93 11.02 17.07
C PRO A 97 -4.78 10.02 16.30
N ASN A 98 -5.27 8.98 16.98
CA ASN A 98 -6.42 8.25 16.46
C ASN A 98 -7.71 9.07 16.59
N LEU A 99 -8.77 8.66 15.87
CA LEU A 99 -10.04 9.37 15.87
C LEU A 99 -10.62 9.55 17.28
N SER A 100 -10.48 8.56 18.16
CA SER A 100 -11.00 8.66 19.53
C SER A 100 -10.24 9.68 20.37
N GLU A 101 -8.91 9.71 20.27
CA GLU A 101 -8.06 10.71 20.93
C GLU A 101 -8.33 12.11 20.38
N PHE A 102 -8.45 12.24 19.07
CA PHE A 102 -8.81 13.49 18.41
C PHE A 102 -10.17 14.02 18.90
N GLU A 103 -11.21 13.18 18.87
CA GLU A 103 -12.56 13.54 19.32
C GLU A 103 -12.64 13.83 20.82
N ALA A 104 -11.76 13.26 21.64
CA ALA A 104 -11.68 13.59 23.05
C ALA A 104 -11.22 15.04 23.30
N VAL A 105 -10.48 15.63 22.34
CA VAL A 105 -10.00 17.01 22.41
C VAL A 105 -10.96 17.97 21.70
N VAL A 106 -11.38 17.64 20.47
CA VAL A 106 -12.18 18.56 19.63
C VAL A 106 -13.69 18.32 19.70
N GLY A 107 -14.12 17.30 20.46
CA GLY A 107 -15.49 16.81 20.49
C GLY A 107 -15.84 15.87 19.33
N LYS A 108 -16.97 15.17 19.43
CA LYS A 108 -17.44 14.21 18.42
C LYS A 108 -17.59 14.82 17.02
N CYS A 109 -17.10 14.10 16.02
CA CYS A 109 -17.17 14.45 14.61
C CYS A 109 -18.19 13.55 13.91
N LYS A 110 -19.12 14.12 13.13
CA LYS A 110 -20.18 13.36 12.44
C LYS A 110 -19.87 13.11 10.97
N SER A 111 -18.85 13.77 10.44
CA SER A 111 -18.50 13.74 9.02
C SER A 111 -17.00 14.00 8.82
N GLU A 112 -16.49 13.70 7.64
CA GLU A 112 -15.11 14.04 7.26
C GLU A 112 -14.89 15.56 7.26
N ALA A 113 -15.91 16.33 6.85
CA ALA A 113 -15.89 17.78 6.92
C ALA A 113 -15.71 18.31 8.35
N ASP A 114 -16.30 17.64 9.36
CA ASP A 114 -16.07 17.99 10.77
C ASP A 114 -14.62 17.74 11.17
N ILE A 115 -14.04 16.59 10.77
CA ILE A 115 -12.64 16.24 11.04
C ILE A 115 -11.71 17.29 10.42
N VAL A 116 -11.93 17.64 9.16
CA VAL A 116 -11.14 18.66 8.45
C VAL A 116 -11.25 20.01 9.15
N LYS A 117 -12.47 20.48 9.43
CA LYS A 117 -12.70 21.79 10.05
C LYS A 117 -12.06 21.89 11.43
N ARG A 118 -12.34 20.92 12.31
CA ARG A 118 -11.84 20.94 13.69
C ARG A 118 -10.35 20.62 13.76
N GLY A 119 -9.87 19.74 12.90
CA GLY A 119 -8.46 19.39 12.80
C GLY A 119 -7.62 20.56 12.32
N THR A 120 -8.11 21.32 11.34
CA THR A 120 -7.45 22.55 10.88
C THR A 120 -7.36 23.58 12.00
N ALA A 121 -8.44 23.78 12.78
CA ALA A 121 -8.43 24.69 13.92
C ALA A 121 -7.45 24.24 15.02
N LEU A 122 -7.42 22.95 15.35
CA LEU A 122 -6.50 22.37 16.33
C LEU A 122 -5.03 22.51 15.89
N MET A 123 -4.75 22.21 14.62
CA MET A 123 -3.42 22.37 14.01
C MET A 123 -2.93 23.82 14.10
N GLN A 124 -3.79 24.79 13.80
CA GLN A 124 -3.48 26.22 13.93
C GLN A 124 -3.28 26.64 15.39
N GLN A 125 -4.19 26.22 16.28
CA GLN A 125 -4.14 26.55 17.71
C GLN A 125 -2.84 26.12 18.37
N HIS A 126 -2.31 24.96 17.99
CA HIS A 126 -1.09 24.40 18.56
C HIS A 126 0.15 24.59 17.67
N ALA A 127 0.07 25.45 16.64
CA ALA A 127 1.16 25.75 15.72
C ALA A 127 1.86 24.51 15.14
N LEU A 128 1.07 23.49 14.82
CA LEU A 128 1.55 22.26 14.20
C LEU A 128 1.83 22.49 12.71
N SER A 129 2.84 21.82 12.16
CA SER A 129 3.08 21.88 10.69
C SER A 129 2.12 20.98 9.92
N ALA A 130 1.62 19.92 10.56
CA ALA A 130 0.61 19.01 10.02
C ALA A 130 -0.10 18.24 11.15
N LEU A 131 -1.28 17.72 10.84
CA LEU A 131 -2.06 16.81 11.70
C LEU A 131 -2.48 15.59 10.89
N LEU A 132 -2.16 14.38 11.35
CA LEU A 132 -2.60 13.13 10.73
C LEU A 132 -3.58 12.43 11.67
N VAL A 133 -4.86 12.41 11.32
CA VAL A 133 -5.87 11.69 12.09
C VAL A 133 -6.01 10.28 11.52
N THR A 134 -5.68 9.26 12.31
CA THR A 134 -5.91 7.86 11.93
C THR A 134 -7.34 7.44 12.30
N ARG A 135 -8.02 6.75 11.37
CA ARG A 135 -9.48 6.51 11.39
C ARG A 135 -9.82 5.04 11.20
N SER A 136 -8.97 4.14 11.68
CA SER A 136 -9.19 2.69 11.63
C SER A 136 -9.56 2.22 10.20
N GLU A 137 -10.70 1.56 10.01
CA GLU A 137 -11.20 1.07 8.71
C GLU A 137 -11.43 2.18 7.68
N HIS A 138 -11.58 3.44 8.10
CA HIS A 138 -11.70 4.58 7.20
C HIS A 138 -10.34 5.15 6.76
N GLY A 139 -9.23 4.53 7.18
CA GLY A 139 -7.88 4.92 6.78
C GLY A 139 -7.36 6.11 7.57
N MET A 140 -6.85 7.13 6.90
CA MET A 140 -6.17 8.28 7.53
C MET A 140 -6.49 9.60 6.81
N THR A 141 -6.48 10.71 7.54
CA THR A 141 -6.64 12.05 6.98
C THR A 141 -5.47 12.93 7.40
N LEU A 142 -4.68 13.39 6.43
CA LEU A 142 -3.60 14.36 6.64
C LEU A 142 -4.11 15.79 6.37
N LEU A 143 -3.82 16.70 7.29
CA LEU A 143 -4.11 18.12 7.19
C LEU A 143 -2.81 18.92 7.25
N GLN A 144 -2.67 19.89 6.35
CA GLN A 144 -1.52 20.77 6.23
C GLN A 144 -1.98 22.22 6.01
N PRO A 145 -1.25 23.24 6.50
CA PRO A 145 -1.59 24.64 6.26
C PRO A 145 -1.62 24.97 4.77
N GLY A 146 -2.72 25.55 4.29
CA GLY A 146 -2.86 26.02 2.91
C GLY A 146 -2.94 24.91 1.84
N LYS A 147 -3.11 23.64 2.23
CA LYS A 147 -3.33 22.51 1.33
C LYS A 147 -4.72 21.92 1.53
N GLU A 148 -5.26 21.33 0.47
CA GLU A 148 -6.48 20.52 0.58
C GLU A 148 -6.22 19.28 1.46
N PRO A 149 -7.24 18.80 2.20
CA PRO A 149 -7.12 17.59 3.01
C PRO A 149 -6.72 16.38 2.15
N PHE A 150 -5.73 15.62 2.61
CA PHE A 150 -5.30 14.41 1.95
C PHE A 150 -5.87 13.18 2.67
N HIS A 151 -6.89 12.58 2.07
CA HIS A 151 -7.55 11.39 2.58
C HIS A 151 -6.94 10.13 1.97
N MET A 152 -6.60 9.17 2.81
CA MET A 152 -6.04 7.89 2.40
C MET A 152 -6.96 6.77 2.93
N PRO A 153 -7.67 6.03 2.07
CA PRO A 153 -8.48 4.90 2.53
C PRO A 153 -7.58 3.78 3.09
N THR A 154 -8.13 2.96 3.99
CA THR A 154 -7.40 1.81 4.53
C THR A 154 -6.95 0.87 3.40
N GLN A 155 -5.78 0.27 3.57
CA GLN A 155 -5.22 -0.70 2.60
C GLN A 155 -5.39 -2.15 3.07
N ALA A 156 -6.00 -2.36 4.23
CA ALA A 156 -6.22 -3.69 4.79
C ALA A 156 -7.38 -4.41 4.08
N GLN A 157 -7.09 -5.57 3.48
CA GLN A 157 -8.14 -6.45 2.94
C GLN A 157 -8.71 -7.41 4.00
N GLU A 158 -7.87 -7.86 4.95
CA GLU A 158 -8.28 -8.68 6.10
C GLU A 158 -7.62 -8.13 7.37
N VAL A 159 -8.44 -7.86 8.40
CA VAL A 159 -7.97 -7.34 9.69
C VAL A 159 -7.96 -8.48 10.70
N PHE A 160 -6.77 -8.90 11.12
CA PHE A 160 -6.56 -9.94 12.13
C PHE A 160 -6.30 -9.35 13.52
N ASP A 161 -5.35 -8.41 13.64
CA ASP A 161 -5.01 -7.75 14.90
C ASP A 161 -4.56 -6.31 14.63
N VAL A 162 -5.19 -5.34 15.30
CA VAL A 162 -4.85 -3.91 15.16
C VAL A 162 -3.75 -3.45 16.13
N THR A 163 -3.27 -4.34 16.98
CA THR A 163 -2.27 -4.04 18.01
C THR A 163 -0.93 -3.64 17.39
N GLY A 164 -0.46 -2.41 17.66
CA GLY A 164 0.83 -1.92 17.16
C GLY A 164 0.80 -1.31 15.76
N ALA A 165 -0.38 -1.21 15.12
CA ALA A 165 -0.53 -0.55 13.83
C ALA A 165 -0.13 0.94 13.91
N GLY A 166 -0.49 1.63 15.00
CA GLY A 166 -0.09 3.02 15.24
C GLY A 166 1.44 3.19 15.36
N ASP A 167 2.11 2.28 16.07
CA ASP A 167 3.57 2.28 16.19
C ASP A 167 4.24 2.10 14.82
N THR A 168 3.69 1.21 13.98
CA THR A 168 4.15 1.02 12.61
C THR A 168 3.94 2.28 11.76
N VAL A 169 2.80 2.95 11.90
CA VAL A 169 2.50 4.20 11.17
C VAL A 169 3.52 5.27 11.49
N ILE A 170 3.74 5.58 12.77
CA ILE A 170 4.68 6.64 13.16
C ILE A 170 6.13 6.27 12.85
N GLY A 171 6.50 4.99 12.97
CA GLY A 171 7.84 4.49 12.62
C GLY A 171 8.16 4.67 11.14
N VAL A 172 7.23 4.26 10.25
CA VAL A 172 7.40 4.40 8.80
C VAL A 172 7.36 5.87 8.37
N LEU A 173 6.46 6.68 8.97
CA LEU A 173 6.43 8.13 8.77
C LEU A 173 7.78 8.78 9.08
N ALA A 174 8.33 8.49 10.26
CA ALA A 174 9.59 9.06 10.70
C ALA A 174 10.75 8.64 9.79
N ALA A 175 10.80 7.37 9.40
CA ALA A 175 11.83 6.85 8.50
C ALA A 175 11.77 7.51 7.11
N ALA A 176 10.56 7.65 6.54
CA ALA A 176 10.37 8.28 5.22
C ALA A 176 10.70 9.77 5.24
N LEU A 177 10.27 10.50 6.28
CA LEU A 177 10.62 11.92 6.45
C LEU A 177 12.12 12.12 6.64
N ALA A 178 12.77 11.27 7.44
CA ALA A 178 14.22 11.30 7.63
C ALA A 178 14.99 11.01 6.34
N ALA A 179 14.39 10.25 5.40
CA ALA A 179 14.94 10.00 4.07
C ALA A 179 14.71 11.16 3.07
N GLY A 180 14.00 12.22 3.47
CA GLY A 180 13.74 13.40 2.66
C GLY A 180 12.44 13.38 1.86
N ASN A 181 11.56 12.41 2.10
CA ASN A 181 10.25 12.34 1.44
C ASN A 181 9.33 13.46 1.95
N THR A 182 8.32 13.80 1.15
CA THR A 182 7.25 14.70 1.58
C THR A 182 6.37 14.06 2.66
N LEU A 183 5.60 14.88 3.40
CA LEU A 183 4.64 14.37 4.39
C LEU A 183 3.58 13.48 3.73
N GLU A 184 3.11 13.85 2.55
CA GLU A 184 2.13 13.11 1.78
C GLU A 184 2.64 11.71 1.39
N GLU A 185 3.86 11.63 0.83
CA GLU A 185 4.51 10.35 0.50
C GLU A 185 4.77 9.51 1.75
N SER A 186 5.21 10.15 2.83
CA SER A 186 5.47 9.47 4.11
C SER A 186 4.18 8.89 4.70
N CYS A 187 3.07 9.64 4.66
CA CYS A 187 1.76 9.16 5.11
C CYS A 187 1.24 8.03 4.22
N TYR A 188 1.46 8.12 2.91
CA TYR A 188 1.10 7.06 1.99
C TYR A 188 1.81 5.74 2.35
N LEU A 189 3.13 5.77 2.55
CA LEU A 189 3.92 4.59 2.93
C LEU A 189 3.45 4.02 4.27
N ALA A 190 3.19 4.89 5.24
CA ALA A 190 2.69 4.47 6.55
C ALA A 190 1.28 3.85 6.49
N ASN A 191 0.40 4.34 5.61
CA ASN A 191 -0.91 3.74 5.39
C ASN A 191 -0.83 2.37 4.71
N VAL A 192 0.13 2.16 3.80
CA VAL A 192 0.43 0.81 3.27
C VAL A 192 0.93 -0.10 4.38
N ALA A 193 1.93 0.34 5.13
CA ALA A 193 2.54 -0.42 6.22
C ALA A 193 1.50 -0.85 7.26
N ALA A 194 0.61 0.08 7.65
CA ALA A 194 -0.52 -0.21 8.54
C ALA A 194 -1.41 -1.32 7.96
N GLY A 195 -1.75 -1.25 6.67
CA GLY A 195 -2.55 -2.26 5.99
C GLY A 195 -1.92 -3.66 6.00
N VAL A 196 -0.59 -3.74 5.96
CA VAL A 196 0.16 -5.01 6.06
C VAL A 196 0.12 -5.56 7.48
N VAL A 197 0.49 -4.76 8.48
CA VAL A 197 0.65 -5.26 9.85
C VAL A 197 -0.68 -5.59 10.53
N VAL A 198 -1.79 -4.95 10.14
CA VAL A 198 -3.10 -5.31 10.70
C VAL A 198 -3.58 -6.70 10.26
N GLY A 199 -2.97 -7.26 9.21
CA GLY A 199 -3.18 -8.64 8.78
C GLY A 199 -2.34 -9.67 9.55
N MET A 200 -1.47 -9.22 10.48
CA MET A 200 -0.57 -10.07 11.25
C MET A 200 -1.03 -10.16 12.72
N LEU A 201 -0.54 -11.16 13.47
CA LEU A 201 -0.87 -11.33 14.88
C LEU A 201 0.11 -10.57 15.79
N GLY A 202 -0.39 -9.83 16.77
CA GLY A 202 0.40 -9.12 17.78
C GLY A 202 1.12 -7.87 17.24
N THR A 203 2.07 -7.35 18.03
CA THR A 203 2.92 -6.20 17.66
C THR A 203 3.92 -6.61 16.58
N SER A 204 3.42 -6.72 15.35
CA SER A 204 4.20 -7.09 14.18
C SER A 204 4.87 -5.87 13.57
N THR A 205 5.89 -6.11 12.75
CA THR A 205 6.66 -5.09 12.04
C THR A 205 6.61 -5.38 10.55
N VAL A 206 6.73 -4.34 9.72
CA VAL A 206 6.81 -4.51 8.26
C VAL A 206 8.27 -4.42 7.80
N SER A 207 8.71 -5.37 6.98
CA SER A 207 10.00 -5.30 6.29
C SER A 207 9.94 -4.42 5.04
N PRO A 208 11.08 -3.90 4.54
CA PRO A 208 11.10 -3.14 3.28
C PRO A 208 10.52 -3.92 2.10
N VAL A 209 10.75 -5.25 2.04
CA VAL A 209 10.24 -6.12 0.97
C VAL A 209 8.72 -6.27 1.05
N GLU A 210 8.16 -6.47 2.25
CA GLU A 210 6.70 -6.55 2.44
C GLU A 210 6.03 -5.21 2.12
N LEU A 211 6.64 -4.10 2.51
CA LEU A 211 6.16 -2.76 2.18
C LEU A 211 6.19 -2.52 0.67
N GLU A 212 7.28 -2.86 -0.01
CA GLU A 212 7.41 -2.75 -1.45
C GLU A 212 6.38 -3.62 -2.18
N ASN A 213 6.21 -4.87 -1.75
CA ASN A 213 5.19 -5.77 -2.30
C ASN A 213 3.78 -5.20 -2.12
N ALA A 214 3.47 -4.62 -0.95
CA ALA A 214 2.18 -4.03 -0.68
C ALA A 214 1.93 -2.73 -1.47
N ILE A 215 2.99 -1.94 -1.74
CA ILE A 215 2.92 -0.79 -2.65
C ILE A 215 2.63 -1.27 -4.07
N ARG A 216 3.34 -2.31 -4.55
CA ARG A 216 3.17 -2.89 -5.90
C ARG A 216 1.83 -3.60 -6.07
N ALA A 217 1.28 -4.17 -5.00
CA ALA A 217 -0.01 -4.83 -4.99
C ALA A 217 -1.19 -3.84 -5.11
N ARG A 218 -0.94 -2.52 -5.10
CA ARG A 218 -1.99 -1.52 -5.28
C ARG A 218 -2.45 -1.41 -6.74
N PRO A 219 -3.78 -1.31 -6.97
CA PRO A 219 -4.39 -0.80 -8.19
C PRO A 219 -4.15 0.70 -8.49
N GLU A 220 -3.63 1.49 -7.53
CA GLU A 220 -3.72 2.96 -7.55
C GLU A 220 -2.42 3.73 -7.81
N SER A 221 -1.34 3.06 -8.21
CA SER A 221 -0.14 3.75 -8.68
C SER A 221 0.26 3.20 -10.03
N GLY A 222 -0.51 3.51 -11.08
CA GLY A 222 -0.08 3.37 -12.48
C GLY A 222 0.57 2.04 -12.85
N PHE A 223 0.29 0.97 -12.12
CA PHE A 223 0.82 -0.39 -12.27
C PHE A 223 -0.16 -1.37 -11.57
N GLY A 224 -0.20 -2.63 -11.98
CA GLY A 224 -1.00 -3.68 -11.36
C GLY A 224 -2.42 -3.84 -11.92
N VAL A 225 -3.32 -4.41 -11.10
CA VAL A 225 -4.71 -4.71 -11.47
C VAL A 225 -5.53 -3.43 -11.57
N MET A 226 -6.17 -3.18 -12.71
CA MET A 226 -6.92 -1.96 -13.00
C MET A 226 -8.35 -2.26 -13.45
N ASN A 227 -9.27 -1.33 -13.16
CA ASN A 227 -10.52 -1.24 -13.89
C ASN A 227 -10.33 -0.49 -15.22
N GLU A 228 -11.33 -0.58 -16.10
CA GLU A 228 -11.26 -0.02 -17.45
C GLU A 228 -11.04 1.50 -17.48
N ALA A 229 -11.76 2.25 -16.65
CA ALA A 229 -11.61 3.71 -16.58
C ALA A 229 -10.21 4.13 -16.10
N GLN A 230 -9.67 3.43 -15.10
CA GLN A 230 -8.31 3.65 -14.61
C GLN A 230 -7.27 3.35 -15.68
N LEU A 231 -7.41 2.20 -16.37
CA LEU A 231 -6.47 1.80 -17.41
C LEU A 231 -6.44 2.79 -18.57
N ILE A 232 -7.60 3.27 -19.03
CA ILE A 232 -7.67 4.29 -20.08
C ILE A 232 -6.94 5.57 -19.64
N ALA A 233 -7.13 6.01 -18.40
CA ALA A 233 -6.44 7.18 -17.86
C ALA A 233 -4.92 7.00 -17.84
N GLU A 234 -4.42 5.85 -17.38
CA GLU A 234 -2.98 5.56 -17.30
C GLU A 234 -2.34 5.39 -18.68
N VAL A 235 -3.02 4.74 -19.62
CA VAL A 235 -2.59 4.63 -21.02
C VAL A 235 -2.48 6.01 -21.67
N ASN A 236 -3.45 6.91 -21.43
CA ASN A 236 -3.38 8.28 -21.94
C ASN A 236 -2.20 9.06 -21.35
N LYS A 237 -1.92 8.90 -20.05
CA LYS A 237 -0.72 9.50 -19.42
C LYS A 237 0.58 8.94 -20.02
N ALA A 238 0.66 7.64 -20.27
CA ALA A 238 1.82 7.01 -20.91
C ALA A 238 2.06 7.54 -22.32
N ARG A 239 0.99 7.65 -23.12
CA ARG A 239 1.07 8.28 -24.46
C ARG A 239 1.54 9.72 -24.41
N GLN A 240 1.07 10.51 -23.44
CA GLN A 240 1.54 11.89 -23.23
C GLN A 240 3.04 11.96 -22.91
N ARG A 241 3.60 10.91 -22.30
CA ARG A 241 5.04 10.77 -22.06
C ARG A 241 5.81 10.20 -23.27
N GLY A 242 5.12 9.85 -24.35
CA GLY A 242 5.71 9.20 -25.52
C GLY A 242 6.07 7.72 -25.30
N GLU A 243 5.52 7.08 -24.28
CA GLU A 243 5.72 5.66 -24.00
C GLU A 243 4.90 4.81 -24.97
N LYS A 244 5.48 3.74 -25.52
CA LYS A 244 4.82 2.79 -26.40
C LYS A 244 4.09 1.71 -25.59
N VAL A 245 2.79 1.57 -25.79
CA VAL A 245 1.93 0.65 -25.05
C VAL A 245 1.72 -0.65 -25.83
N VAL A 246 2.14 -1.77 -25.23
CA VAL A 246 1.93 -3.12 -25.74
C VAL A 246 0.78 -3.76 -24.98
N MET A 247 -0.06 -4.53 -25.67
CA MET A 247 -1.15 -5.28 -25.05
C MET A 247 -1.16 -6.73 -25.51
N THR A 248 -1.45 -7.64 -24.58
CA THR A 248 -1.71 -9.06 -24.84
C THR A 248 -2.94 -9.49 -24.05
N ASN A 249 -3.51 -10.65 -24.39
CA ASN A 249 -4.61 -11.23 -23.65
C ASN A 249 -4.52 -12.75 -23.51
N GLY A 250 -5.21 -13.29 -22.50
CA GLY A 250 -5.34 -14.73 -22.31
C GLY A 250 -6.05 -15.13 -21.02
N VAL A 251 -6.17 -16.45 -20.85
CA VAL A 251 -6.80 -17.03 -19.65
C VAL A 251 -5.86 -17.04 -18.45
N PHE A 252 -4.56 -17.31 -18.66
CA PHE A 252 -3.51 -17.28 -17.62
C PHE A 252 -3.87 -18.02 -16.31
N ASP A 253 -4.46 -19.21 -16.43
CA ASP A 253 -5.02 -19.89 -15.27
C ASP A 253 -3.98 -20.64 -14.43
N ILE A 254 -3.12 -21.44 -15.04
CA ILE A 254 -1.93 -21.98 -14.35
C ILE A 254 -0.71 -21.49 -15.11
N LEU A 255 0.02 -20.56 -14.50
CA LEU A 255 1.23 -20.00 -15.07
C LEU A 255 2.38 -21.01 -15.06
N HIS A 256 3.28 -20.85 -16.02
CA HIS A 256 4.48 -21.66 -16.18
C HIS A 256 5.56 -20.83 -16.89
N ALA A 257 6.78 -21.36 -17.00
CA ALA A 257 7.92 -20.66 -17.59
C ALA A 257 7.63 -20.06 -18.98
N GLY A 258 6.91 -20.79 -19.85
CA GLY A 258 6.47 -20.27 -21.15
C GLY A 258 5.65 -18.97 -21.08
N HIS A 259 4.78 -18.78 -20.08
CA HIS A 259 4.06 -17.50 -19.90
C HIS A 259 5.01 -16.38 -19.46
N VAL A 260 5.97 -16.67 -18.58
CA VAL A 260 6.96 -15.69 -18.12
C VAL A 260 7.84 -15.23 -19.28
N SER A 261 8.34 -16.18 -20.08
CA SER A 261 9.14 -15.90 -21.30
C SER A 261 8.32 -15.09 -22.32
N TYR A 262 7.07 -15.50 -22.59
CA TYR A 262 6.17 -14.79 -23.48
C TYR A 262 5.91 -13.34 -23.06
N LEU A 263 5.54 -13.11 -21.79
CA LEU A 263 5.26 -11.77 -21.27
C LEU A 263 6.52 -10.90 -21.26
N SER A 264 7.68 -11.47 -20.89
CA SER A 264 8.97 -10.78 -20.97
C SER A 264 9.31 -10.35 -22.40
N ASN A 265 9.06 -11.20 -23.39
CA ASN A 265 9.30 -10.88 -24.79
C ASN A 265 8.30 -9.85 -25.35
N ALA A 266 7.03 -9.92 -24.94
CA ALA A 266 6.05 -8.89 -25.28
C ALA A 266 6.45 -7.53 -24.70
N ARG A 267 6.89 -7.48 -23.43
CA ARG A 267 7.32 -6.25 -22.76
C ARG A 267 8.49 -5.55 -23.45
N LYS A 268 9.40 -6.30 -24.10
CA LYS A 268 10.54 -5.74 -24.86
C LYS A 268 10.13 -4.98 -26.13
N LEU A 269 8.88 -5.12 -26.59
CA LEU A 269 8.41 -4.50 -27.83
C LEU A 269 7.85 -3.08 -27.64
N GLY A 270 7.80 -2.60 -26.39
CA GLY A 270 7.41 -1.24 -26.01
C GLY A 270 7.84 -0.91 -24.57
N ASP A 271 7.25 0.14 -24.02
CA ASP A 271 7.60 0.70 -22.71
C ASP A 271 6.63 0.28 -21.61
N ARG A 272 5.43 -0.17 -21.98
CA ARG A 272 4.39 -0.66 -21.05
C ARG A 272 3.75 -1.92 -21.58
N LEU A 273 3.44 -2.89 -20.72
CA LEU A 273 2.67 -4.08 -21.06
C LEU A 273 1.36 -4.17 -20.31
N ILE A 274 0.26 -4.26 -21.06
CA ILE A 274 -1.09 -4.59 -20.60
C ILE A 274 -1.35 -6.08 -20.80
N VAL A 275 -1.88 -6.74 -19.79
CA VAL A 275 -2.41 -8.11 -19.88
C VAL A 275 -3.91 -8.11 -19.61
N ALA A 276 -4.71 -8.37 -20.64
CA ALA A 276 -6.15 -8.58 -20.52
C ALA A 276 -6.48 -10.04 -20.19
N VAL A 277 -7.25 -10.26 -19.12
CA VAL A 277 -7.49 -11.57 -18.52
C VAL A 277 -8.96 -11.95 -18.64
N ASN A 278 -9.25 -13.11 -19.21
CA ASN A 278 -10.62 -13.63 -19.30
C ASN A 278 -11.23 -13.84 -17.91
N SER A 279 -12.48 -13.44 -17.69
CA SER A 279 -13.24 -13.74 -16.47
C SER A 279 -13.45 -15.24 -16.27
N ASP A 280 -13.95 -15.62 -15.09
CA ASP A 280 -14.25 -17.02 -14.81
C ASP A 280 -15.37 -17.54 -15.70
N ALA A 281 -16.40 -16.72 -15.95
CA ALA A 281 -17.49 -17.05 -16.86
C ALA A 281 -17.01 -17.18 -18.32
N SER A 282 -16.18 -16.23 -18.79
CA SER A 282 -15.55 -16.30 -20.11
C SER A 282 -14.69 -17.56 -20.27
N THR A 283 -13.90 -17.88 -19.24
CA THR A 283 -13.03 -19.06 -19.26
C THR A 283 -13.82 -20.37 -19.28
N ARG A 284 -14.92 -20.47 -18.51
CA ARG A 284 -15.79 -21.67 -18.54
C ARG A 284 -16.39 -21.90 -19.93
N ARG A 285 -16.86 -20.85 -20.59
CA ARG A 285 -17.37 -20.94 -21.97
C ARG A 285 -16.28 -21.39 -22.96
N LEU A 286 -15.06 -20.89 -22.80
CA LEU A 286 -13.94 -21.18 -23.72
C LEU A 286 -13.24 -22.54 -23.49
N LYS A 287 -13.20 -23.01 -22.24
CA LYS A 287 -12.37 -24.17 -21.83
C LYS A 287 -13.15 -25.29 -21.13
N GLY A 288 -14.43 -25.08 -20.85
CA GLY A 288 -15.33 -26.02 -20.15
C GLY A 288 -15.49 -25.73 -18.67
N GLU A 289 -16.50 -26.36 -18.05
CA GLU A 289 -16.92 -26.12 -16.64
C GLU A 289 -15.82 -26.33 -15.59
N THR A 290 -14.80 -27.14 -15.89
CA THR A 290 -13.69 -27.41 -14.97
C THR A 290 -12.61 -26.33 -14.98
N ARG A 291 -12.79 -25.27 -15.77
CA ARG A 291 -11.84 -24.16 -15.92
C ARG A 291 -12.57 -22.82 -15.77
N PRO A 292 -11.99 -21.83 -15.05
CA PRO A 292 -10.64 -21.84 -14.55
C PRO A 292 -10.50 -22.61 -13.22
N VAL A 293 -9.27 -23.05 -12.92
CA VAL A 293 -8.90 -23.59 -11.61
C VAL A 293 -8.73 -22.45 -10.60
N ASN A 294 -8.07 -21.37 -11.03
CA ASN A 294 -7.85 -20.18 -10.21
C ASN A 294 -8.86 -19.07 -10.55
N PRO A 295 -9.57 -18.50 -9.56
CA PRO A 295 -10.47 -17.36 -9.78
C PRO A 295 -9.77 -16.16 -10.44
N LEU A 296 -10.53 -15.34 -11.15
CA LEU A 296 -10.03 -14.16 -11.87
C LEU A 296 -9.12 -13.28 -11.02
N VAL A 297 -9.57 -12.95 -9.80
CA VAL A 297 -8.82 -12.10 -8.86
C VAL A 297 -7.41 -12.67 -8.60
N ASN A 298 -7.29 -13.99 -8.37
CA ASN A 298 -6.00 -14.63 -8.12
C ASN A 298 -5.10 -14.59 -9.36
N ARG A 299 -5.65 -14.87 -10.54
CA ARG A 299 -4.89 -14.83 -11.80
C ARG A 299 -4.35 -13.43 -12.07
N MET A 300 -5.19 -12.42 -11.86
CA MET A 300 -4.81 -11.02 -12.05
C MET A 300 -3.74 -10.56 -11.06
N MET A 301 -3.84 -10.96 -9.78
CA MET A 301 -2.82 -10.67 -8.76
C MET A 301 -1.45 -11.27 -9.12
N VAL A 302 -1.41 -12.54 -9.54
CA VAL A 302 -0.14 -13.18 -9.90
C VAL A 302 0.47 -12.53 -11.13
N LEU A 303 -0.34 -12.19 -12.14
CA LEU A 303 0.13 -11.47 -13.33
C LEU A 303 0.66 -10.07 -12.99
N GLY A 304 -0.04 -9.33 -12.12
CA GLY A 304 0.37 -7.99 -11.69
C GLY A 304 1.66 -7.98 -10.87
N ALA A 305 2.04 -9.13 -10.29
CA ALA A 305 3.32 -9.29 -9.58
C ALA A 305 4.50 -9.61 -10.51
N LEU A 306 4.26 -9.92 -11.79
CA LEU A 306 5.34 -10.20 -12.74
C LEU A 306 6.01 -8.91 -13.19
N GLU A 307 7.34 -8.86 -13.10
CA GLU A 307 8.15 -7.68 -13.49
C GLU A 307 7.88 -7.18 -14.92
N ALA A 308 7.54 -8.10 -15.84
CA ALA A 308 7.27 -7.75 -17.22
C ALA A 308 5.90 -7.09 -17.45
N VAL A 309 5.00 -7.07 -16.46
CA VAL A 309 3.61 -6.65 -16.60
C VAL A 309 3.39 -5.33 -15.87
N ASP A 310 3.03 -4.30 -16.63
CA ASP A 310 2.71 -3.00 -16.05
C ASP A 310 1.26 -2.98 -15.59
N TRP A 311 0.31 -3.45 -16.41
CA TRP A 311 -1.14 -3.34 -16.14
C TRP A 311 -1.88 -4.64 -16.40
N VAL A 312 -2.88 -4.94 -15.57
CA VAL A 312 -3.75 -6.12 -15.72
C VAL A 312 -5.21 -5.72 -15.66
N ILE A 313 -6.01 -6.14 -16.64
CA ILE A 313 -7.45 -5.85 -16.71
C ILE A 313 -8.25 -7.12 -16.95
N GLY A 314 -9.40 -7.27 -16.30
CA GLY A 314 -10.33 -8.37 -16.52
C GLY A 314 -11.37 -8.02 -17.60
N PHE A 315 -11.80 -9.00 -18.39
CA PHE A 315 -12.92 -8.84 -19.34
C PHE A 315 -13.80 -10.10 -19.35
N GLU A 316 -15.10 -9.94 -19.63
CA GLU A 316 -16.09 -11.02 -19.49
C GLU A 316 -16.55 -11.63 -20.82
N GLU A 317 -16.32 -10.92 -21.92
CA GLU A 317 -16.68 -11.34 -23.28
C GLU A 317 -15.87 -12.56 -23.73
N ASP A 318 -16.32 -13.19 -24.83
CA ASP A 318 -15.62 -14.35 -25.40
C ASP A 318 -14.31 -13.96 -26.10
N THR A 319 -14.19 -12.71 -26.53
CA THR A 319 -12.99 -12.14 -27.13
C THR A 319 -12.65 -10.79 -26.49
N PRO A 320 -11.37 -10.39 -26.45
CA PRO A 320 -10.95 -9.11 -25.89
C PRO A 320 -11.23 -7.91 -26.83
N GLN A 321 -11.95 -8.09 -27.94
CA GLN A 321 -12.06 -7.07 -28.99
C GLN A 321 -12.56 -5.71 -28.47
N ARG A 322 -13.59 -5.71 -27.60
CA ARG A 322 -14.14 -4.49 -27.02
C ARG A 322 -13.08 -3.71 -26.23
N VAL A 323 -12.46 -4.37 -25.26
CA VAL A 323 -11.46 -3.72 -24.40
C VAL A 323 -10.22 -3.26 -25.20
N ILE A 324 -9.84 -4.00 -26.24
CA ILE A 324 -8.78 -3.56 -27.18
C ILE A 324 -9.22 -2.32 -27.97
N ALA A 325 -10.47 -2.26 -28.42
CA ALA A 325 -11.00 -1.13 -29.17
C ALA A 325 -11.16 0.15 -28.32
N GLU A 326 -11.31 0.02 -27.01
CA GLU A 326 -11.35 1.17 -26.10
C GLU A 326 -9.94 1.65 -25.71
N ILE A 327 -9.00 0.73 -25.52
CA ILE A 327 -7.61 1.06 -25.15
C ILE A 327 -6.78 1.52 -26.36
N LEU A 328 -6.95 0.86 -27.51
CA LEU A 328 -6.23 1.06 -28.77
C LEU A 328 -4.69 1.02 -28.64
N PRO A 329 -4.10 -0.07 -28.14
CA PRO A 329 -2.65 -0.17 -27.89
C PRO A 329 -1.82 0.10 -29.16
N ASP A 330 -0.59 0.61 -29.00
CA ASP A 330 0.33 0.84 -30.13
C ASP A 330 0.81 -0.48 -30.75
N LEU A 331 0.82 -1.56 -29.95
CA LEU A 331 1.16 -2.90 -30.39
C LEU A 331 0.28 -3.95 -29.71
N LEU A 332 -0.45 -4.73 -30.50
CA LEU A 332 -1.15 -5.92 -30.02
C LEU A 332 -0.29 -7.16 -30.26
N VAL A 333 -0.05 -7.92 -29.20
CA VAL A 333 0.78 -9.12 -29.23
C VAL A 333 -0.05 -10.35 -28.89
N LYS A 334 0.15 -11.42 -29.67
CA LYS A 334 -0.43 -12.73 -29.37
C LYS A 334 0.62 -13.83 -29.48
N GLY A 335 0.62 -14.74 -28.51
CA GLY A 335 1.40 -15.97 -28.58
C GLY A 335 0.68 -17.05 -29.38
N GLY A 336 1.41 -17.81 -30.19
CA GLY A 336 0.90 -19.00 -30.89
C GLY A 336 0.96 -18.89 -32.41
N ASP A 337 0.30 -19.81 -33.10
CA ASP A 337 0.33 -19.91 -34.56
C ASP A 337 -0.84 -19.16 -35.23
N TYR A 338 -1.19 -17.99 -34.69
CA TYR A 338 -2.27 -17.16 -35.23
C TYR A 338 -1.77 -16.37 -36.44
N LYS A 339 -2.67 -16.10 -37.39
CA LYS A 339 -2.44 -15.03 -38.36
C LYS A 339 -2.84 -13.69 -37.75
N PRO A 340 -2.07 -12.61 -37.95
CA PRO A 340 -2.39 -11.29 -37.38
C PRO A 340 -3.83 -10.83 -37.65
N GLU A 341 -4.36 -11.11 -38.84
CA GLU A 341 -5.72 -10.76 -39.26
C GLU A 341 -6.84 -11.48 -38.49
N ASP A 342 -6.55 -12.66 -37.93
CA ASP A 342 -7.51 -13.48 -37.18
C ASP A 342 -7.54 -13.13 -35.68
N ILE A 343 -6.66 -12.24 -35.23
CA ILE A 343 -6.60 -11.80 -33.83
C ILE A 343 -7.72 -10.78 -33.57
N ALA A 344 -8.55 -11.06 -32.58
CA ALA A 344 -9.59 -10.15 -32.12
C ALA A 344 -8.98 -8.78 -31.71
N GLY A 345 -9.48 -7.69 -32.30
CA GLY A 345 -8.96 -6.33 -32.08
C GLY A 345 -7.92 -5.86 -33.11
N SER A 346 -7.49 -6.72 -34.05
CA SER A 346 -6.46 -6.37 -35.05
C SER A 346 -6.85 -5.21 -35.95
N LYS A 347 -8.10 -5.20 -36.44
CA LYS A 347 -8.64 -4.16 -37.33
C LYS A 347 -8.65 -2.80 -36.66
N GLU A 348 -9.09 -2.74 -35.41
CA GLU A 348 -9.18 -1.51 -34.62
C GLU A 348 -7.79 -0.93 -34.33
N VAL A 349 -6.83 -1.79 -33.97
CA VAL A 349 -5.44 -1.39 -33.74
C VAL A 349 -4.80 -0.81 -35.01
N TRP A 350 -4.94 -1.49 -36.16
CA TRP A 350 -4.41 -0.98 -37.43
C TRP A 350 -5.09 0.32 -37.88
N GLN A 351 -6.41 0.45 -37.71
CA GLN A 351 -7.12 1.69 -38.04
C GLN A 351 -6.66 2.88 -37.18
N ASN A 352 -6.20 2.62 -35.95
CA ASN A 352 -5.63 3.62 -35.06
C ASN A 352 -4.11 3.82 -35.28
N GLY A 353 -3.51 3.19 -36.29
CA GLY A 353 -2.09 3.33 -36.62
C GLY A 353 -1.13 2.47 -35.77
N GLY A 354 -1.65 1.54 -34.96
CA GLY A 354 -0.86 0.55 -34.24
C GLY A 354 -0.48 -0.65 -35.12
N ASP A 355 0.26 -1.60 -34.54
CA ASP A 355 0.73 -2.82 -35.20
C ASP A 355 0.24 -4.08 -34.47
N VAL A 356 0.26 -5.23 -35.14
CA VAL A 356 -0.13 -6.53 -34.57
C VAL A 356 0.97 -7.55 -34.82
N ARG A 357 1.48 -8.18 -33.76
CA ARG A 357 2.56 -9.16 -33.84
C ARG A 357 2.22 -10.47 -33.19
N VAL A 358 2.70 -11.53 -33.82
CA VAL A 358 2.60 -12.89 -33.31
C VAL A 358 3.98 -13.30 -32.81
N LEU A 359 4.05 -13.75 -31.56
CA LEU A 359 5.28 -14.29 -30.97
C LEU A 359 5.21 -15.81 -30.97
N ASN A 360 6.27 -16.43 -31.47
CA ASN A 360 6.43 -17.88 -31.40
C ASN A 360 6.61 -18.29 -29.93
N PHE A 361 5.88 -19.31 -29.48
CA PHE A 361 6.13 -19.91 -28.17
C PHE A 361 7.47 -20.65 -28.18
N GLU A 362 8.21 -20.59 -27.08
CA GLU A 362 9.26 -21.58 -26.83
C GLU A 362 8.59 -22.95 -26.61
N ASP A 363 9.06 -23.95 -27.34
CA ASP A 363 8.44 -25.28 -27.45
C ASP A 363 8.22 -25.99 -26.10
N GLY A 364 7.05 -26.63 -25.96
CA GLY A 364 6.88 -27.84 -25.12
C GLY A 364 6.05 -27.73 -23.83
N ILE A 365 5.73 -26.53 -23.31
CA ILE A 365 5.02 -26.40 -22.03
C ILE A 365 3.72 -25.60 -22.20
N SER A 366 2.58 -26.28 -22.07
CA SER A 366 1.26 -25.64 -22.01
C SER A 366 0.52 -26.06 -20.74
N THR A 367 -0.28 -25.15 -20.18
CA THR A 367 -1.13 -25.45 -19.02
C THR A 367 -2.02 -26.68 -19.24
N SER A 368 -2.57 -26.85 -20.44
CA SER A 368 -3.40 -28.01 -20.78
C SER A 368 -2.61 -29.31 -20.76
N ASN A 369 -1.36 -29.30 -21.21
CA ASN A 369 -0.48 -30.46 -21.14
C ASN A 369 -0.10 -30.79 -19.69
N ILE A 370 0.23 -29.79 -18.87
CA ILE A 370 0.52 -29.98 -17.43
C ILE A 370 -0.65 -30.65 -16.72
N ILE A 371 -1.87 -30.14 -16.92
CA ILE A 371 -3.09 -30.71 -16.31
C ILE A 371 -3.34 -32.12 -16.82
N LYS A 372 -3.17 -32.36 -18.12
CA LYS A 372 -3.30 -33.70 -18.70
C LYS A 372 -2.30 -34.67 -18.08
N THR A 373 -1.05 -34.27 -17.87
CA THR A 373 -0.01 -35.07 -17.21
C THR A 373 -0.35 -35.39 -15.75
N ILE A 374 -0.88 -34.41 -15.01
CA ILE A 374 -1.34 -34.60 -13.63
C ILE A 374 -2.50 -35.60 -13.59
N LEU A 375 -3.48 -35.45 -14.49
CA LEU A 375 -4.64 -36.34 -14.59
C LEU A 375 -4.29 -37.74 -15.13
N SER A 376 -3.23 -37.87 -15.94
CA SER A 376 -2.76 -39.15 -16.50
C SER A 376 -1.77 -39.90 -15.60
N GLY A 377 -1.47 -39.40 -14.40
CA GLY A 377 -0.64 -40.08 -13.40
C GLY A 377 0.81 -40.36 -13.83
N THR A 378 1.30 -39.69 -14.88
CA THR A 378 2.59 -39.96 -15.51
C THR A 378 3.52 -38.78 -15.30
N GLY A 379 3.94 -38.57 -14.05
CA GLY A 379 5.04 -37.64 -13.77
C GLY A 379 6.33 -38.15 -14.40
N GLN A 380 6.93 -37.36 -15.30
CA GLN A 380 8.32 -37.59 -15.69
C GLN A 380 9.20 -37.16 -14.51
N ASN A 381 10.00 -38.11 -14.01
CA ASN A 381 11.07 -37.87 -13.03
C ASN A 381 12.18 -37.00 -13.62
#